data_AF-A0A4Q6AN24-F1
#
_entry.id   AF-A0A4Q6AN24-F1
#
_cell.length_a   1.000
_cell.length_b   1.000
_cell.length_c   1.000
_cell.angle_alpha   90.00
_cell.angle_beta   90.00
_cell.angle_gamma   90.00
#
_symmetry.space_group_name_H-M   'P 1'
#
loop_
_entity.id
_entity.type
_entity.pdbx_description
1 polymer ?
#
loop_
_entity_poly.entity_id
_entity_poly.type
_entity_poly.pdbx_seq_one_letter_code
_entity_poly.pdbx_strand_id
1 'polypeptide(L)'
;MKWKTKFIICKLLAGLTALMYSGCAENKASLQLIASQSLDFPAASGIEYANGELFLFGDNAPHLLVLSPSYKIIRKLQYWPDS
;
A
#
# COMPACT_ATOMS: atom_id res chain seq x y z
N MET A 1 -50.56 29.96 14.93
CA MET A 1 -49.19 30.08 14.38
C MET A 1 -48.15 29.07 14.91
N LYS A 2 -48.38 28.34 16.01
CA LYS A 2 -47.38 27.45 16.64
C LYS A 2 -46.95 26.20 15.83
N TRP A 3 -47.72 25.79 14.83
CA TRP A 3 -47.43 24.58 14.03
C TRP A 3 -46.38 24.78 12.95
N LYS A 4 -46.32 25.98 12.34
CA LYS A 4 -45.35 26.29 11.28
C LYS A 4 -43.91 26.26 11.82
N THR A 5 -43.71 26.73 13.05
CA THR A 5 -42.39 26.74 13.72
C THR A 5 -41.90 25.32 14.03
N LYS A 6 -42.79 24.43 14.48
CA LYS A 6 -42.45 23.02 14.75
C LYS A 6 -42.02 22.28 13.48
N PHE A 7 -42.67 22.56 12.35
CA PHE A 7 -42.32 21.97 11.06
C PHE A 7 -40.92 22.40 10.57
N ILE A 8 -40.55 23.66 10.77
CA ILE A 8 -39.23 24.18 10.39
C ILE A 8 -38.12 23.52 11.22
N ILE A 9 -38.35 23.34 12.52
CA ILE A 9 -37.40 22.68 13.42
C ILE A 9 -37.18 21.23 12.98
N CYS A 10 -38.23 20.48 12.66
CA CYS A 10 -38.08 19.10 12.19
C CYS A 10 -37.29 19.01 10.88
N LYS A 11 -37.49 19.94 9.94
CA LYS A 11 -36.73 19.96 8.69
C LYS A 11 -35.25 20.30 8.90
N LEU A 12 -34.96 21.24 9.80
CA LEU A 12 -33.57 21.57 10.18
C LEU A 12 -32.87 20.40 10.85
N LEU A 13 -33.57 19.69 11.74
CA LEU A 13 -33.02 18.53 12.43
C LEU A 13 -32.70 17.38 11.47
N ALA A 14 -33.60 17.09 10.53
CA ALA A 14 -33.40 16.06 9.50
C ALA A 14 -32.23 16.41 8.56
N GLY A 15 -32.09 17.69 8.19
CA GLY A 15 -30.95 18.16 7.39
C GLY A 15 -29.61 18.02 8.11
N LEU A 16 -29.57 18.30 9.41
CA LEU A 16 -28.36 18.15 10.23
C LEU A 16 -27.93 16.69 10.35
N THR A 17 -28.88 15.77 10.57
CA THR A 17 -28.59 14.33 10.64
C THR A 17 -28.10 13.75 9.32
N ALA A 18 -28.63 14.22 8.19
CA ALA A 18 -28.16 13.81 6.87
C ALA A 18 -26.72 14.28 6.60
N LEU A 19 -26.38 15.53 7.01
CA LEU A 19 -25.03 16.06 6.88
C LEU A 19 -24.01 15.28 7.71
N MET A 20 -24.36 14.91 8.94
CA MET A 20 -23.48 14.14 9.83
C MET A 20 -23.23 12.71 9.31
N TYR A 21 -24.23 12.08 8.69
CA TYR A 21 -24.06 10.74 8.11
C TYR A 21 -23.28 10.74 6.79
N SER A 22 -23.30 11.84 6.04
CA SER A 22 -22.61 11.97 4.74
C SER A 22 -21.10 12.21 4.88
N GLY A 23 -20.63 12.64 6.06
CA GLY A 23 -19.24 13.00 6.31
C GLY A 23 -18.28 11.83 6.54
N CYS A 24 -18.80 10.63 6.80
CA CYS A 24 -18.01 9.40 6.95
C CYS A 24 -17.92 8.65 5.61
N ALA A 25 -17.48 9.33 4.54
CA ALA A 25 -16.98 8.62 3.38
C ALA A 25 -15.66 7.95 3.80
N GLU A 26 -15.68 6.63 3.96
CA GLU A 26 -14.47 5.84 4.22
C GLU A 26 -13.41 6.19 3.18
N ASN A 27 -12.35 6.86 3.62
CA ASN A 27 -11.16 7.05 2.81
C ASN A 27 -10.52 5.68 2.61
N LYS A 28 -10.96 4.96 1.58
CA LYS A 28 -10.29 3.74 1.14
C LYS A 28 -8.89 4.15 0.71
N ALA A 29 -7.89 3.82 1.52
CA ALA A 29 -6.50 4.00 1.16
C ALA A 29 -6.27 3.33 -0.20
N SER A 30 -6.09 4.15 -1.23
CA SER A 30 -5.84 3.65 -2.58
C SER A 30 -4.38 3.25 -2.65
N LEU A 31 -4.11 1.95 -2.80
CA LEU A 31 -2.78 1.49 -3.15
C LEU A 31 -2.49 1.95 -4.58
N GLN A 32 -1.62 2.95 -4.69
CA GLN A 32 -1.15 3.45 -5.98
C GLN A 32 0.24 2.89 -6.25
N LEU A 33 0.42 2.27 -7.42
CA LEU A 33 1.74 1.88 -7.90
C LEU A 33 2.54 3.14 -8.23
N ILE A 34 3.63 3.37 -7.51
CA ILE A 34 4.47 4.57 -7.67
C ILE A 34 5.54 4.33 -8.75
N ALA A 35 6.09 3.11 -8.80
CA ALA A 35 7.10 2.71 -9.78
C ALA A 35 7.09 1.19 -9.96
N SER A 36 7.52 0.72 -11.14
CA SER A 36 7.73 -0.69 -11.44
C SER A 36 8.97 -0.85 -12.28
N GLN A 37 9.76 -1.89 -12.01
CA GLN A 37 10.91 -2.27 -12.80
C GLN A 37 10.89 -3.79 -13.00
N SER A 38 11.09 -4.22 -14.25
CA SER A 38 11.25 -5.63 -14.55
C SER A 38 12.67 -6.07 -14.25
N LEU A 39 12.82 -7.24 -13.65
CA LEU A 39 14.10 -7.86 -13.34
C LEU A 39 14.13 -9.25 -13.98
N ASP A 40 15.24 -9.56 -14.66
CA ASP A 40 15.53 -10.91 -15.12
C ASP A 40 16.05 -11.75 -13.93
N PHE A 41 15.13 -12.15 -13.08
CA PHE A 41 15.36 -12.97 -11.89
C PHE A 41 14.22 -13.99 -11.81
N PRO A 42 14.51 -15.26 -11.47
CA PRO A 42 13.48 -16.28 -11.32
C PRO A 42 12.50 -15.92 -10.20
N ALA A 43 11.43 -16.71 -10.05
CA ALA A 43 10.37 -16.47 -9.07
C ALA A 43 10.94 -16.06 -7.70
N ALA A 44 10.76 -14.78 -7.35
CA ALA A 44 11.11 -14.23 -6.05
C ALA A 44 9.97 -14.50 -5.08
N SER A 45 10.28 -15.14 -3.96
CA SER A 45 9.33 -15.42 -2.88
C SER A 45 9.33 -14.28 -1.85
N GLY A 46 10.38 -13.46 -1.82
CA GLY A 46 10.53 -12.39 -0.83
C GLY A 46 11.51 -11.28 -1.23
N ILE A 47 11.32 -10.14 -0.59
CA ILE A 47 12.20 -8.98 -0.63
C ILE A 47 12.37 -8.45 0.79
N GLU A 48 13.61 -8.24 1.22
CA GLU A 48 13.95 -7.70 2.53
C GLU A 48 14.79 -6.43 2.38
N TYR A 49 14.55 -5.42 3.21
CA TYR A 49 15.35 -4.19 3.23
C TYR A 49 16.24 -4.14 4.47
N ALA A 50 17.56 -4.18 4.27
CA ALA A 50 18.53 -4.10 5.36
C ALA A 50 19.78 -3.32 4.94
N ASN A 51 20.37 -2.57 5.86
CA ASN A 51 21.64 -1.85 5.64
C ASN A 51 21.68 -0.96 4.38
N GLY A 52 20.54 -0.37 3.98
CA GLY A 52 20.47 0.48 2.79
C GLY A 52 20.29 -0.27 1.47
N GLU A 53 20.09 -1.59 1.52
CA GLU A 53 20.04 -2.47 0.35
C GLU A 53 18.77 -3.32 0.37
N LEU A 54 18.32 -3.73 -0.82
CA LEU A 54 17.20 -4.64 -1.00
C LEU A 54 17.73 -6.03 -1.37
N PHE A 55 17.32 -7.05 -0.64
CA PHE A 55 17.71 -8.43 -0.82
C PHE A 55 16.53 -9.22 -1.39
N LEU A 56 16.64 -9.66 -2.63
CA LEU A 56 15.65 -10.50 -3.32
C LEU A 56 16.09 -11.96 -3.26
N PHE A 57 15.17 -12.81 -2.80
CA PHE A 57 15.35 -14.25 -2.70
C PHE A 57 14.07 -14.97 -3.11
N GLY A 58 14.22 -16.25 -3.43
CA GLY A 58 13.09 -17.10 -3.81
C GLY A 58 13.51 -18.56 -3.89
N ASP A 59 12.52 -19.44 -3.91
CA ASP A 59 12.72 -20.88 -3.73
C ASP A 59 13.57 -21.50 -4.84
N ASN A 60 13.46 -20.97 -6.06
CA ASN A 60 14.21 -21.42 -7.25
C ASN A 60 15.28 -20.41 -7.69
N ALA A 61 15.63 -19.44 -6.84
CA ALA A 61 16.68 -18.48 -7.15
C ALA A 61 18.04 -19.16 -7.04
N PRO A 62 18.93 -19.06 -8.05
CA PRO A 62 20.27 -19.65 -7.97
C PRO A 62 21.23 -18.81 -7.11
N HIS A 63 20.84 -17.59 -6.75
CA HIS A 63 21.62 -16.66 -5.93
C HIS A 63 20.69 -15.68 -5.21
N LEU A 64 21.19 -15.06 -4.16
CA LEU A 64 20.58 -13.88 -3.54
C LEU A 64 20.92 -12.65 -4.39
N LEU A 65 19.91 -11.90 -4.82
CA LEU A 65 20.09 -10.69 -5.63
C LEU A 65 20.04 -9.46 -4.72
N VAL A 66 21.07 -8.61 -4.79
CA VAL A 66 21.14 -7.38 -4.00
C VAL A 66 20.92 -6.18 -4.90
N LEU A 67 19.94 -5.35 -4.56
CA LEU A 67 19.57 -4.13 -5.28
C LEU A 67 19.80 -2.88 -4.43
N SER A 68 19.99 -1.75 -5.11
CA SER A 68 19.88 -0.42 -4.49
C SER A 68 18.41 -0.11 -4.15
N PRO A 69 18.14 0.91 -3.31
CA PRO A 69 16.78 1.42 -3.09
C PRO A 69 16.10 1.95 -4.37
N SER A 70 16.90 2.21 -5.41
CA SER A 70 16.45 2.58 -6.76
C SER A 70 16.31 1.38 -7.70
N TYR A 71 16.22 0.16 -7.14
CA TYR A 71 16.01 -1.11 -7.85
C TYR A 71 17.10 -1.47 -8.86
N LYS A 72 18.29 -0.85 -8.78
CA LYS A 72 19.44 -1.21 -9.61
C LYS A 72 20.19 -2.38 -9.00
N ILE A 73 20.57 -3.35 -9.82
CA ILE A 73 21.37 -4.49 -9.37
C ILE A 73 22.75 -3.99 -8.91
N ILE A 74 23.10 -4.28 -7.66
CA ILE A 74 24.42 -4.00 -7.08
C ILE A 74 25.30 -5.23 -7.23
N ARG A 75 24.83 -6.39 -6.76
CA ARG A 75 25.59 -7.65 -6.77
C ARG A 75 24.70 -8.88 -6.69
N LYS A 76 25.30 -10.02 -7.02
CA LYS A 76 24.72 -11.36 -6.90
C LYS A 76 25.56 -12.15 -5.90
N LEU A 77 24.94 -12.66 -4.85
CA LEU A 77 25.60 -13.47 -3.83
C LEU A 77 25.18 -14.91 -4.05
N GLN A 78 26.11 -15.77 -4.44
CA GLN A 78 25.80 -17.20 -4.48
C GLN A 78 25.48 -17.68 -3.08
N TYR A 79 24.49 -18.58 -2.98
CA TYR A 79 24.35 -19.40 -1.80
C TYR A 79 25.65 -20.18 -1.60
N TRP A 80 25.98 -20.52 -0.36
CA TRP A 80 27.20 -21.26 -0.06
C TRP A 80 27.33 -22.45 -1.02
N PRO A 81 28.48 -22.62 -1.69
CA PRO A 81 28.71 -23.86 -2.41
C PRO A 81 28.62 -24.97 -1.37
N ASP A 82 27.72 -25.92 -1.62
CA ASP A 82 27.60 -27.11 -0.79
C ASP A 82 29.01 -27.68 -0.57
N SER A 83 29.38 -27.82 0.71
CA SER A 83 30.65 -28.41 1.15
C SER A 83 30.84 -29.82 0.63
#